data_AF-A0A7C6FQE8-F1
#
_entry.id   AF-A0A7C6FQE8-F1
#
_cell.length_a   1.000
_cell.length_b   1.000
_cell.length_c   1.000
_cell.angle_alpha   90.00
_cell.angle_beta   90.00
_cell.angle_gamma   90.00
#
_symmetry.space_group_name_H-M   'P 1'
#
loop_
_entity.id
_entity.type
_entity.pdbx_description
1 polymer ?
#
loop_
_entity_poly.entity_id
_entity_poly.type
_entity_poly.pdbx_seq_one_letter_code
_entity_poly.pdbx_strand_id
1 'polypeptide(L)'
;MNSKKHIALYIILFFSIFLFTGCCPNQQFPPNSDDQVDIRGTILNIVPTQVQSDILGTIYVEGPLYEDTSYDKAYISITSSTQIFKIDNLLSSSSQFIPIPFIELQTGMIVEVTFTGPVLESYPVQATAKKIVVFDTFAQ
;
A
#
# COMPACT_ATOMS: atom_id res chain seq x y z
N MET A 1 19.82 -22.73 53.57
CA MET A 1 19.00 -22.89 52.34
C MET A 1 17.70 -22.12 52.53
N ASN A 2 17.66 -20.85 52.15
CA ASN A 2 16.49 -19.98 52.36
C ASN A 2 15.71 -19.90 51.03
N SER A 3 15.00 -20.98 50.71
CA SER A 3 14.34 -21.22 49.42
C SER A 3 13.36 -20.11 49.00
N LYS A 4 12.81 -19.38 49.97
CA LYS A 4 11.87 -18.26 49.73
C LYS A 4 12.52 -17.05 49.04
N LYS A 5 13.81 -16.78 49.29
CA LYS A 5 14.54 -15.66 48.65
C LYS A 5 14.90 -15.95 47.20
N HIS A 6 15.20 -17.22 46.88
CA HIS A 6 15.48 -17.64 45.52
C HIS A 6 14.20 -17.71 44.67
N ILE A 7 13.07 -18.15 45.24
CA ILE A 7 11.77 -18.14 44.56
C ILE A 7 11.35 -16.70 44.17
N ALA A 8 11.49 -15.74 45.08
CA ALA A 8 11.20 -14.34 44.78
C ALA A 8 12.13 -13.74 43.70
N LEU A 9 13.41 -14.14 43.70
CA LEU A 9 14.39 -13.70 42.69
C LEU A 9 14.06 -14.26 41.30
N TYR A 10 13.60 -15.51 41.20
CA TYR A 10 13.21 -16.13 39.93
C TYR A 10 11.91 -15.54 39.36
N ILE A 11 10.95 -15.15 40.21
CA ILE A 11 9.69 -14.52 39.78
C ILE A 11 9.94 -13.12 39.17
N ILE A 12 10.87 -12.35 39.74
CA ILE A 12 11.25 -11.03 39.21
C ILE A 12 12.04 -11.14 37.89
N LEU A 13 12.89 -12.17 37.76
CA LEU A 13 13.66 -12.41 36.53
C LEU A 13 12.76 -12.84 35.36
N PHE A 14 11.74 -13.66 35.63
CA PHE A 14 10.80 -14.15 34.60
C PHE A 14 9.86 -13.05 34.08
N PHE A 15 9.53 -12.05 34.93
CA PHE A 15 8.67 -10.93 34.54
C PHE A 15 9.37 -9.92 33.62
N SER A 16 10.71 -9.89 33.60
CA SER A 16 11.49 -8.99 32.74
C SER A 16 11.61 -9.44 31.27
N ILE A 17 11.23 -10.68 30.95
CA ILE A 17 11.40 -11.28 29.62
C ILE A 17 10.21 -10.99 28.68
N PHE A 18 9.14 -10.35 29.17
CA PHE A 18 7.89 -10.16 28.42
C PHE A 18 7.73 -8.81 27.69
N LEU A 19 8.77 -7.97 27.61
CA LEU A 19 8.67 -6.61 27.03
C LEU A 19 9.41 -6.41 25.69
N PHE A 20 9.61 -7.46 24.88
CA PHE A 20 10.22 -7.34 23.55
C PHE A 20 9.56 -8.18 22.46
N THR A 21 8.23 -8.28 22.45
CA THR A 21 7.49 -8.72 21.26
C THR A 21 6.72 -7.55 20.66
N GLY A 22 7.44 -6.48 20.31
CA GLY A 22 6.99 -5.52 19.32
C GLY A 22 7.24 -6.08 17.93
N CYS A 23 6.45 -7.06 17.50
CA CYS A 23 6.40 -7.44 16.10
C CYS A 23 5.62 -6.36 15.34
N CYS A 24 6.07 -6.10 14.12
CA CYS A 24 5.79 -4.94 13.27
C CYS A 24 4.32 -4.47 13.21
N PRO A 25 4.07 -3.18 12.91
CA PRO A 25 2.74 -2.70 12.56
C PRO A 25 2.18 -3.56 11.41
N ASN A 26 0.92 -3.96 11.58
CA ASN A 26 0.09 -4.72 10.66
C ASN A 26 0.23 -4.18 9.22
N GLN A 27 1.13 -4.73 8.41
CA GLN A 27 1.09 -4.56 6.96
C GLN A 27 -0.03 -5.48 6.46
N GLN A 28 -1.25 -4.93 6.41
CA GLN A 28 -2.41 -5.64 5.90
C GLN A 28 -2.39 -5.52 4.37
N PHE A 29 -1.95 -6.58 3.72
CA PHE A 29 -1.86 -6.62 2.28
C PHE A 29 -3.19 -7.03 1.62
N PRO A 30 -3.51 -6.56 0.39
CA PRO A 30 -4.69 -6.98 -0.35
C PRO A 30 -4.72 -8.50 -0.63
N PRO A 31 -5.90 -9.09 -0.91
CA PRO A 31 -5.96 -10.47 -1.38
C PRO A 31 -5.07 -10.64 -2.63
N ASN A 32 -4.17 -11.63 -2.62
CA ASN A 32 -3.14 -11.92 -3.65
C ASN A 32 -1.97 -10.92 -3.73
N SER A 33 -1.33 -10.63 -2.61
CA SER A 33 -0.35 -9.54 -2.46
C SER A 33 1.12 -9.97 -2.35
N ASP A 34 1.48 -11.11 -2.93
CA ASP A 34 2.90 -11.46 -3.14
C ASP A 34 3.58 -10.58 -4.20
N ASP A 35 2.84 -9.62 -4.77
CA ASP A 35 3.39 -8.64 -5.69
C ASP A 35 4.15 -7.55 -4.93
N GLN A 36 5.41 -7.33 -5.33
CA GLN A 36 6.19 -6.16 -4.92
C GLN A 36 5.42 -4.86 -5.21
N VAL A 37 5.46 -3.91 -4.27
CA VAL A 37 4.92 -2.56 -4.47
C VAL A 37 5.97 -1.74 -5.22
N ASP A 38 5.61 -1.17 -6.36
CA ASP A 38 6.56 -0.41 -7.18
C ASP A 38 6.68 1.05 -6.73
N ILE A 39 5.57 1.66 -6.32
CA ILE A 39 5.50 3.05 -5.87
C ILE A 39 4.42 3.22 -4.80
N ARG A 40 4.72 4.07 -3.81
CA ARG A 40 3.78 4.52 -2.77
C ARG A 40 3.82 6.04 -2.69
N GLY A 41 2.68 6.70 -2.86
CA GLY A 41 2.64 8.16 -2.93
C GLY A 41 1.26 8.76 -3.10
N THR A 42 1.22 10.05 -3.41
CA THR A 42 -0.01 10.82 -3.62
C THR A 42 -0.29 10.97 -5.11
N ILE A 43 -1.56 10.82 -5.50
CA ILE A 43 -2.01 11.17 -6.86
C ILE A 43 -1.99 12.69 -7.00
N LEU A 44 -1.11 13.21 -7.84
CA LEU A 44 -0.97 14.66 -8.10
C LEU A 44 -1.68 15.11 -9.37
N ASN A 45 -1.92 14.22 -10.33
CA ASN A 45 -2.66 14.52 -11.55
C ASN A 45 -3.40 13.28 -12.06
N ILE A 46 -4.58 13.48 -12.66
CA ILE A 46 -5.37 12.46 -13.33
C ILE A 46 -5.78 12.99 -14.70
N VAL A 47 -5.46 12.24 -15.75
CA VAL A 47 -5.85 12.54 -17.14
C VAL A 47 -6.71 11.38 -17.64
N PRO A 48 -8.06 11.53 -17.62
CA PRO A 48 -8.96 10.53 -18.18
C PRO A 48 -8.78 10.43 -19.70
N THR A 49 -8.90 9.21 -20.23
CA THR A 49 -8.99 9.05 -21.69
C THR A 49 -10.22 9.79 -22.22
N GLN A 50 -10.08 10.41 -23.39
CA GLN A 50 -11.22 11.03 -24.10
C GLN A 50 -11.76 10.14 -25.21
N VAL A 51 -11.11 9.00 -25.47
CA VAL A 51 -11.47 8.04 -26.51
C VAL A 51 -11.84 6.71 -25.88
N GLN A 52 -12.85 6.05 -26.43
CA GLN A 52 -13.20 4.70 -26.01
C GLN A 52 -12.03 3.77 -26.36
N SER A 53 -11.29 3.33 -25.34
CA SER A 53 -10.12 2.47 -25.47
C SER A 53 -9.97 1.60 -24.22
N ASP A 54 -9.05 0.64 -24.25
CA ASP A 54 -8.71 -0.15 -23.06
C ASP A 54 -8.05 0.72 -21.96
N ILE A 55 -7.39 1.81 -22.34
CA ILE A 55 -6.82 2.77 -21.40
C ILE A 55 -7.94 3.66 -20.88
N LEU A 56 -8.17 3.63 -19.56
CA LEU A 56 -9.15 4.46 -18.86
C LEU A 56 -8.60 5.86 -18.56
N GLY A 57 -7.29 5.96 -18.36
CA GLY A 57 -6.59 7.22 -18.13
C GLY A 57 -5.18 7.01 -17.62
N THR A 58 -4.53 8.12 -17.29
CA THR A 58 -3.19 8.14 -16.71
C THR A 58 -3.21 8.93 -15.40
N ILE A 59 -2.54 8.43 -14.38
CA ILE A 59 -2.30 9.15 -13.12
C ILE A 59 -0.83 9.49 -12.98
N TYR A 60 -0.53 10.64 -12.36
CA TYR A 60 0.82 10.99 -11.92
C TYR A 60 0.89 10.79 -10.40
N VAL A 61 1.79 9.93 -9.95
CA VAL A 61 1.98 9.59 -8.53
C VAL A 61 3.39 10.00 -8.12
N GLU A 62 3.48 10.65 -6.96
CA GLU A 62 4.74 11.05 -6.35
C GLU A 62 4.74 10.74 -4.84
N GLY A 63 5.84 10.17 -4.35
CA GLY A 63 6.07 9.89 -2.95
C GLY A 63 7.56 9.70 -2.67
N PRO A 64 7.98 9.55 -1.40
CA PRO A 64 9.36 9.23 -1.09
C PRO A 64 9.72 7.81 -1.53
N LEU A 65 10.99 7.58 -1.86
CA LEU A 65 11.49 6.23 -2.12
C LEU A 65 11.65 5.47 -0.80
N TYR A 66 10.92 4.38 -0.64
CA TYR A 66 11.01 3.46 0.50
C TYR A 66 11.89 2.24 0.17
N GLU A 67 12.38 1.55 1.20
CA GLU A 67 13.17 0.31 1.04
C GLU A 67 12.41 -0.80 0.30
N ASP A 68 11.07 -0.80 0.38
CA ASP A 68 10.18 -1.79 -0.24
C ASP A 68 9.59 -1.32 -1.58
N THR A 69 10.04 -0.18 -2.12
CA THR A 69 9.56 0.40 -3.40
C THR A 69 10.69 0.63 -4.37
N SER A 70 10.36 0.62 -5.67
CA SER A 70 11.35 0.78 -6.75
C SER A 70 11.43 2.23 -7.26
N TYR A 71 10.35 3.01 -7.11
CA TYR A 71 10.24 4.36 -7.70
C TYR A 71 9.57 5.36 -6.77
N ASP A 72 9.99 6.62 -6.86
CA ASP A 72 9.46 7.78 -6.15
C ASP A 72 8.45 8.58 -7.00
N LYS A 73 8.59 8.54 -8.34
CA LYS A 73 7.74 9.28 -9.28
C LYS A 73 7.40 8.45 -10.52
N ALA A 74 6.11 8.41 -10.87
CA ALA A 74 5.67 7.69 -12.07
C ALA A 74 4.44 8.31 -12.75
N TYR A 75 4.42 8.27 -14.08
CA TYR A 75 3.20 8.34 -14.88
C TYR A 75 2.67 6.94 -15.13
N ILE A 76 1.46 6.67 -14.68
CA ILE A 76 0.92 5.31 -14.59
C ILE A 76 -0.35 5.24 -15.43
N SER A 77 -0.32 4.40 -16.46
CA SER A 77 -1.47 4.09 -17.30
C SER A 77 -2.38 3.09 -16.59
N ILE A 78 -3.68 3.39 -16.57
CA ILE A 78 -4.73 2.56 -15.99
C ILE A 78 -5.55 1.99 -17.15
N THR A 79 -5.68 0.67 -17.18
CA THR A 79 -6.45 -0.04 -18.22
C THR A 79 -7.70 -0.68 -17.63
N SER A 80 -8.55 -1.26 -18.48
CA SER A 80 -9.72 -2.01 -18.02
C SER A 80 -9.37 -3.25 -17.18
N SER A 81 -8.14 -3.75 -17.30
CA SER A 81 -7.63 -4.86 -16.50
C SER A 81 -7.01 -4.44 -15.16
N THR A 82 -6.79 -3.15 -14.92
CA THR A 82 -6.22 -2.67 -13.65
C THR A 82 -7.20 -2.90 -12.51
N GLN A 83 -6.74 -3.55 -11.44
CA GLN A 83 -7.55 -3.74 -10.24
C GLN A 83 -7.40 -2.53 -9.31
N ILE A 84 -8.51 -1.88 -8.94
CA ILE A 84 -8.49 -0.69 -8.09
C ILE A 84 -9.30 -0.99 -6.83
N PHE A 85 -8.67 -0.84 -5.67
CA PHE A 85 -9.29 -1.08 -4.37
C PHE A 85 -9.16 0.14 -3.48
N LYS A 86 -10.17 0.38 -2.65
CA LYS A 86 -10.10 1.26 -1.50
C LYS A 86 -10.06 0.42 -0.22
N ILE A 87 -9.28 0.87 0.76
CA ILE A 87 -9.29 0.29 2.10
C ILE A 87 -10.43 0.91 2.93
N ASP A 88 -11.28 0.05 3.49
CA ASP A 88 -12.23 0.40 4.54
C ASP A 88 -11.74 -0.15 5.88
N ASN A 89 -11.15 0.75 6.68
CA ASN A 89 -10.58 0.43 7.99
C ASN A 89 -11.64 0.04 9.04
N LEU A 90 -12.93 0.17 8.75
CA LEU A 90 -14.02 -0.27 9.63
C LEU A 90 -14.34 -1.76 9.46
N LEU A 91 -13.85 -2.38 8.38
CA LEU A 91 -14.08 -3.80 8.08
C LEU A 91 -12.93 -4.67 8.60
N SER A 92 -13.23 -5.94 8.86
CA SER A 92 -12.20 -6.92 9.25
C SER A 92 -11.18 -7.13 8.13
N SER A 93 -9.93 -7.49 8.48
CA SER A 93 -8.79 -7.60 7.55
C SER A 93 -9.06 -8.40 6.27
N SER A 94 -9.94 -9.40 6.31
CA SER A 94 -10.30 -10.23 5.14
C SER A 94 -11.22 -9.53 4.12
N SER A 95 -11.86 -8.42 4.50
CA SER A 95 -12.93 -7.76 3.72
C SER A 95 -12.72 -6.26 3.55
N GLN A 96 -11.58 -5.73 4.01
CA GLN A 96 -11.28 -4.29 3.97
C GLN A 96 -11.03 -3.74 2.57
N PHE A 97 -10.76 -4.59 1.57
CA PHE A 97 -10.48 -4.16 0.20
C PHE A 97 -11.77 -4.13 -0.62
N ILE A 98 -12.27 -2.92 -0.86
CA ILE A 98 -13.50 -2.69 -1.63
C ILE A 98 -13.09 -2.29 -3.06
N PRO A 99 -13.49 -3.04 -4.10
CA PRO A 99 -13.24 -2.64 -5.48
C PRO A 99 -13.93 -1.32 -5.80
N ILE A 100 -13.22 -0.39 -6.44
CA ILE A 100 -13.77 0.89 -6.89
C ILE A 100 -13.48 1.12 -8.38
N PRO A 101 -14.34 1.85 -9.12
CA PRO A 101 -14.07 2.23 -10.50
C PRO A 101 -13.01 3.33 -10.60
N PHE A 102 -12.35 3.45 -11.77
CA PHE A 102 -11.37 4.52 -12.04
C PHE A 102 -11.89 5.93 -11.75
N ILE A 103 -13.18 6.20 -12.01
CA ILE A 103 -13.79 7.52 -11.79
C ILE A 103 -13.82 7.97 -10.32
N GLU A 104 -13.63 7.04 -9.38
CA GLU A 104 -13.54 7.37 -7.95
C GLU A 104 -12.13 7.79 -7.53
N LEU A 105 -11.10 7.62 -8.37
CA LEU A 105 -9.77 8.16 -8.08
C LEU A 105 -9.79 9.68 -8.14
N GLN A 106 -9.16 10.31 -7.17
CA GLN A 106 -9.04 11.77 -7.07
C GLN A 106 -7.62 12.17 -6.74
N THR A 107 -7.24 13.36 -7.18
CA THR A 107 -5.99 14.00 -6.73
C THR A 107 -6.00 14.15 -5.22
N GLY A 108 -4.84 13.97 -4.58
CA GLY A 108 -4.67 13.98 -3.13
C GLY A 108 -4.78 12.59 -2.49
N MET A 109 -5.40 11.60 -3.14
CA MET A 109 -5.46 10.24 -2.58
C MET A 109 -4.06 9.63 -2.44
N ILE A 110 -3.83 8.92 -1.34
CA ILE A 110 -2.61 8.14 -1.09
C ILE A 110 -2.82 6.74 -1.64
N VAL A 111 -1.89 6.30 -2.48
CA VAL A 111 -1.96 5.01 -3.17
C VAL A 111 -0.66 4.21 -3.06
N GLU A 112 -0.82 2.90 -3.07
CA GLU A 112 0.20 1.95 -3.50
C GLU A 112 -0.13 1.45 -4.90
N VAL A 113 0.87 1.37 -5.77
CA VAL A 113 0.71 0.83 -7.12
C VAL A 113 1.71 -0.29 -7.37
N THR A 114 1.18 -1.40 -7.90
CA THR A 114 1.96 -2.47 -8.52
C THR A 114 1.87 -2.32 -10.03
N PHE A 115 3.00 -2.37 -10.73
CA PHE A 115 3.10 -2.29 -12.17
C PHE A 115 2.94 -3.65 -12.84
N THR A 116 2.68 -3.64 -14.14
CA THR A 116 2.72 -4.82 -15.00
C THR A 116 3.40 -4.48 -16.31
N GLY A 117 4.04 -5.48 -16.92
CA GLY A 117 4.76 -5.32 -18.18
C GLY A 117 6.04 -4.49 -18.03
N PRO A 118 6.57 -3.97 -19.15
CA PRO A 118 7.79 -3.17 -19.14
C PRO A 118 7.58 -1.79 -18.51
N VAL A 119 8.60 -1.30 -17.81
CA VAL A 119 8.69 0.07 -17.29
C VAL A 119 9.60 0.87 -18.21
N LEU A 120 9.17 2.08 -18.62
CA LEU A 120 10.00 3.00 -19.38
C LEU A 120 10.83 3.85 -18.42
N GLU A 121 12.15 3.72 -18.49
CA GLU A 121 13.10 4.24 -17.49
C GLU A 121 13.48 5.73 -17.66
N SER A 122 12.69 6.49 -18.42
CA SER A 122 12.82 7.97 -18.38
C SER A 122 12.32 8.48 -17.02
N TYR A 123 12.77 9.64 -16.55
CA TYR A 123 12.32 10.19 -15.26
C TYR A 123 11.33 11.35 -15.45
N PRO A 124 10.12 11.32 -14.85
CA PRO A 124 9.50 10.22 -14.09
C PRO A 124 9.25 8.97 -14.93
N VAL A 125 9.31 7.78 -14.30
CA VAL A 125 9.10 6.50 -15.01
C VAL A 125 7.69 6.40 -15.56
N GLN A 126 7.52 5.65 -16.64
CA GLN A 126 6.21 5.38 -17.21
C GLN A 126 5.92 3.89 -17.14
N ALA A 127 4.74 3.54 -16.61
CA ALA A 127 4.36 2.14 -16.39
C ALA A 127 2.85 1.93 -16.59
N THR A 128 2.44 0.66 -16.63
CA THR A 128 1.03 0.26 -16.62
C THR A 128 0.69 -0.34 -15.26
N ALA A 129 -0.44 0.07 -14.67
CA ALA A 129 -0.88 -0.45 -13.38
C ALA A 129 -1.46 -1.87 -13.50
N LYS A 130 -0.92 -2.81 -12.72
CA LYS A 130 -1.59 -4.07 -12.39
C LYS A 130 -2.69 -3.83 -11.37
N LYS A 131 -2.34 -3.12 -10.29
CA LYS A 131 -3.14 -2.98 -9.08
C LYS A 131 -2.88 -1.62 -8.43
N ILE A 132 -3.94 -0.99 -7.95
CA ILE A 132 -3.91 0.26 -7.19
C ILE A 132 -4.68 0.05 -5.89
N VAL A 133 -4.07 0.39 -4.76
CA VAL A 133 -4.71 0.35 -3.44
C VAL A 133 -4.74 1.76 -2.86
N VAL A 134 -5.92 2.27 -2.55
CA VAL A 134 -6.14 3.60 -1.95
C VAL A 134 -6.23 3.47 -0.43
N PHE A 135 -5.35 4.18 0.28
CA PHE A 135 -5.24 4.15 1.75
C PHE A 135 -6.01 5.26 2.43
N ASP A 136 -6.10 6.42 1.78
CA ASP A 136 -6.82 7.56 2.31
C ASP A 136 -7.63 8.22 1.19
N THR A 137 -8.88 8.51 1.51
CA THR A 137 -9.77 9.32 0.68
C THR A 137 -10.07 10.57 1.46
N PHE A 138 -9.63 11.73 0.97
CA PHE A 138 -10.17 12.98 1.47
C PHE A 138 -11.68 12.94 1.27
N ALA A 139 -12.43 12.88 2.37
CA ALA A 139 -13.86 13.16 2.34
C ALA A 139 -14.02 14.62 1.92
N GLN A 140 -14.59 14.84 0.74
CA GLN A 140 -15.05 16.16 0.32
C GLN A 140 -16.36 16.51 1.03
#